data_AF-A0A831TT60-F1
#
_entry.id   AF-A0A831TT60-F1
#
_cell.length_a   1.000
_cell.length_b   1.000
_cell.length_c   1.000
_cell.angle_alpha   90.00
_cell.angle_beta   90.00
_cell.angle_gamma   90.00
#
_symmetry.space_group_name_H-M   'P 1'
#
loop_
_entity.id
_entity.type
_entity.pdbx_description
1 polymer ?
#
loop_
_entity_poly.entity_id
_entity_poly.type
_entity_poly.pdbx_seq_one_letter_code
_entity_poly.pdbx_strand_id
1 'polypeptide(L)'
;MRLSIDQNKVNSLLYKYVIIGLSYIDKNEDVLETVQLHGRVMRINRTEGIVVQREDKQEEYKLPLDFDAFQLAQPGEYKLNMTGEIIVDPDYLSSWAIHKT
;
A
#
# COMPACT_ATOMS: atom_id res chain seq x y z
N MET A 1 -2.09 -21.10 19.80
CA MET A 1 -3.31 -20.51 19.21
C MET A 1 -2.94 -19.97 17.83
N ARG A 2 -3.38 -20.60 16.74
CA ARG A 2 -3.14 -20.09 15.39
C ARG A 2 -4.25 -19.08 15.11
N LEU A 3 -3.98 -17.79 15.31
CA LEU A 3 -4.92 -16.73 14.94
C LEU A 3 -5.19 -16.90 13.44
N SER A 4 -6.45 -17.04 13.03
CA SER A 4 -6.85 -17.00 11.62
C SER A 4 -6.75 -15.56 11.11
N ILE A 5 -6.52 -15.36 9.81
CA ILE A 5 -6.70 -14.02 9.20
C ILE A 5 -8.21 -13.80 9.08
N ASP A 6 -8.68 -12.58 9.32
CA ASP A 6 -10.08 -12.22 9.07
C ASP A 6 -10.38 -12.27 7.57
N GLN A 7 -11.23 -13.22 7.17
CA GLN A 7 -11.56 -13.45 5.76
C GLN A 7 -12.35 -12.28 5.15
N ASN A 8 -13.13 -11.53 5.94
CA ASN A 8 -13.86 -10.37 5.42
C ASN A 8 -12.90 -9.26 5.01
N LYS A 9 -11.87 -9.01 5.85
CA LYS A 9 -10.81 -8.04 5.54
C LYS A 9 -9.99 -8.46 4.31
N VAL A 10 -9.74 -9.76 4.15
CA VAL A 10 -9.09 -10.30 2.94
C VAL A 10 -9.95 -10.04 1.71
N ASN A 11 -11.23 -10.40 1.75
CA ASN A 11 -12.13 -10.27 0.61
C ASN A 11 -12.38 -8.81 0.22
N SER A 12 -12.35 -7.87 1.17
CA SER A 12 -12.51 -6.44 0.85
C SER A 12 -11.31 -5.83 0.15
N LEU A 13 -10.10 -6.38 0.37
CA LEU A 13 -8.84 -5.80 -0.10
C LEU A 13 -8.22 -6.57 -1.29
N LEU A 14 -8.48 -7.86 -1.42
CA LEU A 14 -7.93 -8.68 -2.51
C LEU A 14 -8.41 -8.17 -3.88
N TYR A 15 -7.49 -8.12 -4.85
CA TYR A 15 -7.67 -7.59 -6.22
C TYR A 15 -7.96 -6.09 -6.33
N LYS A 16 -7.97 -5.37 -5.21
CA LYS A 16 -8.20 -3.93 -5.19
C LYS A 16 -6.99 -3.15 -5.67
N TYR A 17 -7.26 -2.04 -6.34
CA TYR A 17 -6.24 -1.10 -6.78
C TYR A 17 -5.93 -0.12 -5.66
N VAL A 18 -4.66 0.01 -5.32
CA VAL A 18 -4.21 0.83 -4.19
C VAL A 18 -3.10 1.78 -4.60
N ILE A 19 -3.17 3.01 -4.10
CA ILE A 19 -2.05 3.96 -4.07
C ILE A 19 -1.41 3.89 -2.69
N ILE A 20 -0.09 3.71 -2.65
CA ILE A 20 0.68 3.52 -1.42
C ILE A 20 1.70 4.65 -1.31
N GLY A 21 1.59 5.45 -0.26
CA GLY A 21 2.61 6.40 0.15
C GLY A 21 3.58 5.78 1.15
N LEU A 22 4.87 5.91 0.91
CA LEU A 22 5.93 5.47 1.82
C LEU A 22 6.73 6.69 2.25
N SER A 23 6.78 6.97 3.55
CA SER A 23 7.62 8.01 4.14
C SER A 23 8.83 7.37 4.81
N TYR A 24 10.02 7.65 4.32
CA TYR A 24 11.27 7.23 4.95
C TYR A 24 11.65 8.23 6.03
N ILE A 25 11.73 7.75 7.27
CA ILE A 25 11.99 8.58 8.45
C ILE A 25 13.37 8.22 9.00
N ASP A 26 14.16 9.24 9.32
CA ASP A 26 15.48 9.04 9.94
C ASP A 26 15.39 8.82 11.47
N LYS A 27 16.56 8.67 12.10
CA LYS A 27 16.67 8.47 13.56
C LYS A 27 16.25 9.69 14.40
N ASN A 28 16.11 10.87 13.79
CA ASN A 28 15.70 12.11 14.44
C ASN A 28 14.20 12.40 14.24
N GLU A 29 13.45 11.46 13.65
CA GLU A 29 12.04 11.60 13.26
C GLU A 29 11.81 12.55 12.06
N ASP A 30 12.86 12.90 11.32
CA ASP A 30 12.74 13.72 10.12
C ASP A 30 12.36 12.87 8.90
N VAL A 31 11.40 13.35 8.10
CA VAL A 31 11.03 12.71 6.82
C VAL A 31 12.11 13.03 5.79
N LEU A 32 12.87 12.01 5.39
CA LEU A 32 13.94 12.11 4.40
C LEU A 32 13.38 12.14 2.98
N GLU A 33 12.43 11.25 2.70
CA GLU A 33 11.89 11.04 1.37
C GLU A 33 10.46 10.51 1.49
N THR A 34 9.58 10.97 0.60
CA THR A 34 8.27 10.36 0.41
C THR A 34 8.19 9.85 -1.02
N VAL A 35 7.93 8.55 -1.16
CA VAL A 35 7.68 7.92 -2.46
C VAL A 35 6.25 7.42 -2.55
N GLN A 36 5.72 7.39 -3.77
CA GLN A 36 4.41 6.81 -4.05
C GLN A 36 4.57 5.67 -5.04
N LEU A 37 3.89 4.56 -4.77
CA LEU A 37 3.74 3.44 -5.69
C LEU A 37 2.27 3.07 -5.78
N HIS A 38 1.91 2.27 -6.78
CA HIS A 38 0.53 1.88 -7.00
C HIS A 38 0.47 0.52 -7.70
N GLY A 39 -0.65 -0.16 -7.52
CA GLY A 39 -0.86 -1.46 -8.12
C GLY A 39 -2.04 -2.22 -7.54
N ARG A 40 -2.15 -3.49 -7.88
CA ARG A 40 -3.23 -4.37 -7.43
C ARG A 40 -2.79 -5.31 -6.34
N VAL A 41 -3.61 -5.49 -5.31
CA VAL A 41 -3.39 -6.50 -4.27
C VAL A 41 -3.62 -7.89 -4.87
N MET A 42 -2.57 -8.69 -4.99
CA MET A 42 -2.66 -10.01 -5.64
C MET A 42 -2.71 -11.17 -4.65
N ARG A 43 -2.17 -10.97 -3.44
CA ARG A 43 -2.05 -12.04 -2.45
C ARG A 43 -2.05 -11.45 -1.03
N ILE A 44 -2.74 -12.10 -0.11
CA ILE A 44 -2.74 -11.73 1.32
C ILE A 44 -2.53 -13.01 2.12
N ASN A 45 -1.44 -13.11 2.87
CA ASN A 45 -1.16 -14.26 3.72
C ASN A 45 -0.26 -13.90 4.92
N ARG A 46 -0.14 -14.79 5.90
CA ARG A 46 0.65 -14.54 7.12
C ARG A 46 2.16 -14.56 6.90
N THR A 47 2.61 -15.20 5.83
CA THR A 47 4.04 -15.38 5.54
C THR A 47 4.63 -14.17 4.84
N GLU A 48 3.88 -13.57 3.91
CA GLU A 48 4.33 -12.49 3.05
C GLU A 48 3.64 -11.16 3.34
N GLY A 49 2.54 -11.17 4.10
CA GLY A 49 1.72 -9.98 4.35
C GLY A 49 0.75 -9.70 3.21
N ILE A 50 0.63 -8.43 2.85
CA ILE A 50 -0.19 -7.93 1.74
C ILE A 50 0.74 -7.69 0.56
N VAL A 51 0.56 -8.46 -0.51
CA VAL A 51 1.41 -8.41 -1.71
C VAL A 51 0.69 -7.65 -2.81
N VAL A 52 1.33 -6.59 -3.28
CA VAL A 52 0.84 -5.71 -4.34
C VAL A 52 1.68 -5.91 -5.58
N GLN A 53 1.06 -6.24 -6.70
CA GLN A 53 1.72 -6.22 -8.00
C GLN A 53 1.76 -4.77 -8.48
N ARG A 54 2.97 -4.20 -8.53
CA ARG A 54 3.20 -2.83 -8.96
C ARG A 54 2.97 -2.69 -10.45
N GLU A 55 2.21 -1.66 -10.83
CA GLU A 55 1.94 -1.36 -12.25
C GLU A 55 3.15 -0.63 -12.87
N ASP A 56 3.83 0.22 -12.10
CA ASP A 56 4.94 1.05 -12.57
C ASP A 56 6.22 0.26 -12.88
N LYS A 57 6.50 -0.80 -12.12
CA LYS A 57 7.74 -1.59 -12.23
C LYS A 57 7.53 -3.07 -12.56
N GLN A 58 6.29 -3.51 -12.72
CA GLN A 58 5.95 -4.94 -12.92
C GLN A 58 6.58 -5.88 -11.88
N GLU A 59 6.76 -5.40 -10.64
CA GLU A 59 7.35 -6.16 -9.52
C GLU A 59 6.36 -6.34 -8.36
N GLU A 60 6.52 -7.38 -7.55
CA GLU A 60 5.76 -7.52 -6.31
C GLU A 60 6.34 -6.63 -5.21
N TYR A 61 5.47 -5.92 -4.50
CA TYR A 61 5.80 -5.17 -3.29
C TYR A 61 5.07 -5.76 -2.09
N LYS A 62 5.79 -5.96 -0.99
CA LYS A 62 5.28 -6.64 0.21
C LYS A 62 5.08 -5.64 1.34
N LEU A 63 3.86 -5.56 1.85
CA LEU A 63 3.48 -4.75 3.00
C LEU A 63 3.21 -5.65 4.20
N PRO A 64 3.43 -5.15 5.43
CA PRO A 64 2.96 -5.81 6.64
C PRO A 64 1.47 -6.18 6.55
N LEU A 65 1.07 -7.24 7.27
CA LEU A 65 -0.33 -7.65 7.36
C LEU A 65 -1.11 -6.72 8.31
N ASP A 66 -1.28 -5.47 7.89
CA ASP A 66 -2.05 -4.45 8.60
C ASP A 66 -3.13 -3.90 7.67
N PHE A 67 -4.36 -4.31 7.92
CA PHE A 67 -5.52 -3.87 7.14
C PHE A 67 -5.97 -2.45 7.51
N ASP A 68 -5.63 -1.98 8.71
CA ASP A 68 -6.07 -0.67 9.19
C ASP A 68 -5.22 0.45 8.55
N ALA A 69 -4.10 0.09 7.92
CA ALA A 69 -3.30 0.94 7.04
C ALA A 69 -3.94 1.21 5.66
N PHE A 70 -5.13 0.66 5.36
CA PHE A 70 -5.83 0.85 4.09
C PHE A 70 -7.14 1.60 4.30
N GLN A 71 -7.29 2.73 3.62
CA GLN A 71 -8.48 3.59 3.67
C GLN A 71 -9.12 3.64 2.29
N LEU A 72 -10.46 3.65 2.24
CA LEU A 72 -11.18 3.81 0.97
C LEU A 72 -10.77 5.12 0.31
N ALA A 73 -10.37 5.05 -0.96
CA ALA A 73 -10.14 6.24 -1.74
C ALA A 73 -11.49 6.90 -2.09
N GLN A 74 -11.48 8.22 -2.17
CA GLN A 74 -12.61 8.94 -2.74
C GLN A 74 -12.52 8.84 -4.27
N PRO A 75 -13.65 8.81 -4.99
CA PRO A 75 -13.62 8.91 -6.44
C PRO A 75 -12.92 10.20 -6.89
N GLY A 76 -12.14 10.12 -7.97
CA GLY A 76 -11.42 11.24 -8.55
C GLY A 76 -10.04 10.89 -9.11
N GLU A 77 -9.34 11.94 -9.54
CA GLU A 77 -8.00 11.86 -10.07
C GLU A 77 -6.95 12.06 -8.98
N TYR A 78 -6.01 11.13 -8.90
CA TYR A 78 -4.89 11.16 -8.00
C TYR A 78 -3.60 11.32 -8.81
N LYS A 79 -3.03 12.52 -8.77
CA LYS A 79 -1.74 12.80 -9.41
C LYS A 79 -0.60 12.39 -8.48
N LEU A 80 0.24 11.46 -8.93
CA LEU A 80 1.43 11.05 -8.20
C LEU A 80 2.51 12.12 -8.32
N ASN A 81 3.06 12.55 -7.19
CA ASN A 81 3.95 13.72 -7.13
C ASN A 81 5.29 13.48 -7.83
N MET A 82 5.82 12.25 -7.76
CA MET A 82 7.15 11.94 -8.31
C MET A 82 7.12 11.66 -9.81
N THR A 83 6.11 10.95 -10.30
CA THR A 83 6.03 10.51 -11.70
C THR A 83 5.17 11.43 -12.56
N GLY A 84 4.27 12.21 -11.94
CA GLY A 84 3.26 12.98 -12.65
C GLY A 84 2.10 12.14 -13.20
N GLU A 85 2.12 10.83 -12.98
CA GLU A 85 1.08 9.90 -13.42
C GLU A 85 -0.25 10.21 -12.73
N ILE A 86 -1.35 10.03 -13.46
CA ILE A 86 -2.71 10.24 -12.96
C ILE A 86 -3.39 8.89 -12.84
N ILE A 87 -3.80 8.56 -11.61
CA ILE A 87 -4.59 7.37 -11.30
C ILE A 87 -6.02 7.82 -11.07
N VAL A 88 -6.95 7.22 -11.82
CA VAL A 88 -8.37 7.55 -11.74
C VAL A 88 -9.07 6.49 -10.92
N ASP A 89 -9.84 6.92 -9.91
CA ASP A 89 -10.70 6.08 -9.07
C ASP A 89 -9.99 4.82 -8.51
N PRO A 90 -8.87 4.95 -7.76
CA PRO A 90 -8.33 3.82 -7.03
C PRO A 90 -9.36 3.32 -6.00
N ASP A 91 -9.26 2.06 -5.57
CA ASP A 91 -10.15 1.55 -4.52
C ASP A 91 -9.69 2.02 -3.12
N TYR A 92 -8.37 2.04 -2.90
CA TYR A 92 -7.78 2.34 -1.58
C TYR A 92 -6.57 3.27 -1.67
N LEU A 93 -6.35 3.99 -0.57
CA LEU A 93 -5.11 4.67 -0.24
C LEU A 93 -4.46 3.99 0.97
N SER A 94 -3.14 3.91 0.98
CA SER A 94 -2.38 3.38 2.11
C SER A 94 -1.14 4.22 2.38
N SER A 95 -0.74 4.35 3.64
CA SER A 95 0.40 5.17 4.06
C SER A 95 1.25 4.43 5.08
N TRP A 96 2.56 4.40 4.87
CA TRP A 96 3.51 3.69 5.71
C TRP A 96 4.69 4.58 6.08
N ALA A 97 5.05 4.55 7.35
CA ALA A 97 6.30 5.12 7.86
C ALA A 97 7.37 4.02 7.93
N ILE A 98 8.50 4.23 7.25
CA ILE A 98 9.63 3.32 7.25
C ILE A 98 10.77 4.00 7.98
N HIS A 99 11.01 3.56 9.22
CA HIS A 99 12.13 4.06 10.02
C HIS A 99 13.43 3.41 9.56
N LYS A 100 14.39 4.24 9.16
CA LYS A 100 15.73 3.79 8.79
C LYS A 100 16.57 3.70 10.05
N THR A 101 16.92 2.48 10.45
CA THR A 101 17.78 2.20 11.60
C THR A 101 19.24 2.57 11.35
#